data_AF-A0A1Y0HT18-F1
#
_entry.id   AF-A0A1Y0HT18-F1
#
_cell.length_a   1.000
_cell.length_b   1.000
_cell.length_c   1.000
_cell.angle_alpha   90.00
_cell.angle_beta   90.00
_cell.angle_gamma   90.00
#
_symmetry.space_group_name_H-M   'P 1'
#
loop_
_entity.id
_entity.type
_entity.pdbx_description
1 polymer ?
#
loop_
_entity_poly.entity_id
_entity_poly.type
_entity_poly.pdbx_seq_one_letter_code
_entity_poly.pdbx_strand_id
1 'polypeptide(L)'
;MRPAWGATPGSAPRAAPGDLRRPGRDERRPVRTLAGARLGGSATRRRGGSSVPVASSPSETAAPVEERLVSVEVVVPSGVFWSGRARSVTVPSVSGTLGILARHQPVAATLTAGRVRLRTPDSPTTELRIGGGFVVVDDDEVTILADDATWVQAR
;
A
#
# COMPACT_ATOMS: atom_id res chain seq x y z
N MET A 1 48.90 -21.58 -18.83
CA MET A 1 48.48 -22.99 -18.69
C MET A 1 48.24 -23.28 -17.21
N ARG A 2 47.02 -23.76 -16.89
CA ARG A 2 46.47 -24.29 -15.63
C ARG A 2 46.05 -23.30 -14.51
N PRO A 3 44.75 -23.30 -14.14
CA PRO A 3 44.21 -22.65 -12.95
C PRO A 3 44.23 -23.62 -11.74
N ALA A 4 44.27 -23.08 -10.52
CA ALA A 4 44.16 -23.88 -9.29
C ALA A 4 43.45 -23.07 -8.20
N TRP A 5 42.12 -23.03 -8.24
CA TRP A 5 41.30 -22.74 -7.06
C TRP A 5 40.32 -23.90 -6.92
N GLY A 6 40.65 -24.82 -6.00
CA GLY A 6 39.77 -25.86 -5.54
C GLY A 6 39.15 -25.44 -4.21
N ALA A 7 37.84 -25.64 -4.08
CA ALA A 7 37.17 -25.89 -2.81
C ALA A 7 35.81 -26.56 -3.10
N THR A 8 35.72 -27.85 -2.79
CA THR A 8 34.50 -28.67 -2.78
C THR A 8 33.68 -28.44 -1.50
N PRO A 9 32.40 -28.87 -1.47
CA PRO A 9 31.35 -28.30 -0.62
C PRO A 9 31.27 -28.95 0.76
N GLY A 10 31.06 -28.14 1.79
CA GLY A 10 30.73 -28.57 3.15
C GLY A 10 29.22 -28.49 3.40
N SER A 11 28.52 -29.61 3.20
CA SER A 11 27.14 -29.83 3.60
C SER A 11 27.05 -29.91 5.13
N ALA A 12 26.34 -28.98 5.77
CA ALA A 12 26.03 -29.03 7.19
C ALA A 12 24.77 -29.89 7.45
N PRO A 13 24.72 -30.67 8.54
CA PRO A 13 23.61 -31.57 8.82
C PRO A 13 22.36 -30.84 9.34
N ARG A 14 21.23 -31.28 8.78
CA ARG A 14 19.82 -31.02 9.09
C ARG A 14 19.49 -31.30 10.56
N ALA A 15 19.17 -30.24 11.32
CA ALA A 15 18.64 -30.34 12.68
C ALA A 15 17.19 -30.87 12.67
N ALA A 16 16.88 -31.78 13.60
CA ALA A 16 15.57 -32.38 13.79
C ALA A 16 14.58 -31.41 14.47
N PRO A 17 13.26 -31.49 14.17
CA PRO A 17 12.26 -30.62 14.77
C PRO A 17 11.93 -31.05 16.21
N GLY A 18 12.08 -30.10 17.13
CA GLY A 18 11.74 -30.25 18.54
C GLY A 18 10.24 -30.21 18.82
N ASP A 19 9.87 -30.98 19.84
CA ASP A 19 8.54 -31.15 20.42
C ASP A 19 7.86 -29.84 20.82
N LEU A 20 6.71 -29.54 20.22
CA LEU A 20 5.77 -28.55 20.71
C LEU A 20 4.56 -29.25 21.35
N ARG A 21 4.70 -29.62 22.63
CA ARG A 21 3.56 -29.88 23.51
C ARG A 21 2.83 -28.56 23.77
N ARG A 22 1.63 -28.39 23.20
CA ARG A 22 0.68 -27.35 23.63
C ARG A 22 -0.35 -27.94 24.60
N PRO A 23 -0.56 -27.35 25.80
CA PRO A 23 -1.62 -27.79 26.70
C PRO A 23 -3.00 -27.36 26.22
N GLY A 24 -3.99 -28.20 26.55
CA GLY A 24 -5.38 -28.11 26.11
C GLY A 24 -6.09 -26.82 26.55
N ARG A 25 -6.91 -26.30 25.64
CA ARG A 25 -7.83 -25.19 25.89
C ARG A 25 -9.25 -25.76 25.96
N ASP A 26 -9.71 -25.87 27.20
CA ASP A 26 -11.08 -26.15 27.60
C ASP A 26 -11.96 -24.94 27.28
N GLU A 27 -12.92 -25.08 26.37
CA GLU A 27 -14.00 -24.11 26.19
C GLU A 27 -15.34 -24.82 25.94
N ARG A 28 -15.87 -25.45 26.99
CA ARG A 28 -17.31 -25.72 27.09
C ARG A 28 -18.04 -24.42 27.41
N ARG A 29 -18.75 -23.85 26.42
CA ARG A 29 -19.80 -22.83 26.67
C ARG A 29 -21.13 -23.26 26.04
N PRO A 30 -22.20 -23.46 26.83
CA PRO A 30 -23.52 -23.76 26.28
C PRO A 30 -24.21 -22.52 25.71
N VAL A 31 -24.83 -22.70 24.56
CA VAL A 31 -25.71 -21.77 23.83
C VAL A 31 -26.99 -21.52 24.65
N ARG A 32 -27.28 -20.25 24.99
CA ARG A 32 -28.55 -19.87 25.62
C ARG A 32 -29.64 -19.69 24.57
N THR A 33 -30.70 -20.47 24.70
CA THR A 33 -31.99 -20.36 24.02
C THR A 33 -32.67 -19.01 24.29
N LEU A 34 -33.16 -18.34 23.25
CA LEU A 34 -34.03 -17.17 23.33
C LEU A 34 -35.47 -17.60 23.08
N ALA A 35 -36.33 -17.47 24.09
CA ALA A 35 -37.76 -17.71 24.02
C ALA A 35 -38.52 -16.38 24.14
N GLY A 36 -39.30 -16.09 23.08
CA GLY A 36 -40.60 -15.42 23.05
C GLY A 36 -40.88 -14.18 23.92
N ALA A 37 -41.23 -13.08 23.24
CA ALA A 37 -42.33 -12.22 23.66
C ALA A 37 -43.01 -11.60 22.44
N ARG A 38 -44.33 -11.78 22.35
CA ARG A 38 -45.25 -11.19 21.37
C ARG A 38 -45.89 -9.93 21.95
N LEU A 39 -46.65 -9.25 21.07
CA LEU A 39 -47.61 -8.15 21.28
C LEU A 39 -46.93 -6.78 21.19
N GLY A 40 -47.36 -5.80 20.41
CA GLY A 40 -48.57 -5.56 19.60
C GLY A 40 -48.65 -4.03 19.45
N GLY A 41 -49.07 -3.52 18.29
CA GLY A 41 -49.20 -2.06 18.13
C GLY A 41 -49.23 -1.59 16.69
N SER A 42 -50.44 -1.54 16.13
CA SER A 42 -50.76 -0.82 14.91
C SER A 42 -50.68 0.69 15.18
N ALA A 43 -49.84 1.40 14.42
CA ALA A 43 -49.90 2.85 14.32
C ALA A 43 -49.61 3.26 12.87
N THR A 44 -50.68 3.60 12.17
CA THR A 44 -50.67 4.27 10.87
C THR A 44 -50.15 5.70 11.03
N ARG A 45 -49.10 6.08 10.29
CA ARG A 45 -48.89 7.49 9.93
C ARG A 45 -48.20 7.68 8.58
N ARG A 46 -48.99 8.28 7.69
CA ARG A 46 -48.74 8.97 6.41
C ARG A 46 -47.30 9.06 5.91
N ARG A 47 -47.14 8.67 4.64
CA ARG A 47 -46.15 9.16 3.68
C ARG A 47 -45.98 10.68 3.80
N GLY A 48 -44.74 11.10 4.04
CA GLY A 48 -44.22 12.46 3.88
C GLY A 48 -42.71 12.33 3.85
N GLY A 49 -42.07 12.82 2.78
CA GLY A 49 -40.70 12.51 2.42
C GLY A 49 -39.68 12.74 3.55
N SER A 50 -38.86 11.71 3.79
CA SER A 50 -37.60 11.85 4.53
C SER A 50 -36.49 12.07 3.51
N SER A 51 -36.45 13.25 2.90
CA SER A 51 -35.19 13.78 2.39
C SER A 51 -34.36 14.14 3.62
N VAL A 52 -33.53 13.20 4.07
CA VAL A 52 -32.48 13.53 5.03
C VAL A 52 -31.62 14.59 4.35
N PRO A 53 -31.53 15.82 4.84
CA PRO A 53 -30.54 16.74 4.30
C PRO A 53 -29.19 16.13 4.69
N VAL A 54 -28.45 15.62 3.69
CA VAL A 54 -27.00 15.47 3.85
C VAL A 54 -26.50 16.89 4.04
N ALA A 55 -26.34 17.29 5.30
CA ALA A 55 -25.64 18.51 5.60
C ALA A 55 -24.27 18.32 4.97
N SER A 56 -24.02 19.04 3.88
CA SER A 56 -22.69 19.33 3.37
C SER A 56 -21.93 19.85 4.57
N SER A 57 -21.18 18.98 5.24
CA SER A 57 -20.31 19.41 6.32
C SER A 57 -19.28 20.29 5.64
N PRO A 58 -19.28 21.62 5.86
CA PRO A 58 -18.11 22.38 5.48
C PRO A 58 -17.04 21.88 6.45
N SER A 59 -16.06 21.14 5.94
CA SER A 59 -14.92 20.69 6.75
C SER A 59 -14.23 21.94 7.29
N GLU A 60 -14.59 22.24 8.54
CA GLU A 60 -14.06 23.28 9.39
C GLU A 60 -12.54 23.17 9.37
N THR A 61 -11.86 24.26 9.01
CA THR A 61 -10.43 24.52 9.17
C THR A 61 -9.58 23.25 9.08
N ALA A 62 -9.11 22.92 7.88
CA ALA A 62 -7.91 22.13 7.76
C ALA A 62 -6.83 22.85 8.58
N ALA A 63 -6.60 22.38 9.81
CA ALA A 63 -5.38 22.63 10.57
C ALA A 63 -4.21 22.60 9.57
N PRO A 64 -3.15 23.42 9.73
CA PRO A 64 -2.07 23.46 8.76
C PRO A 64 -1.62 22.01 8.56
N VAL A 65 -1.96 21.44 7.41
CA VAL A 65 -1.49 20.13 7.04
C VAL A 65 -0.03 20.39 6.84
N GLU A 66 0.78 20.08 7.86
CA GLU A 66 2.23 20.05 7.68
C GLU A 66 2.44 19.27 6.39
N GLU A 67 2.98 19.95 5.38
CA GLU A 67 3.01 19.45 4.02
C GLU A 67 4.05 18.34 4.01
N ARG A 68 3.58 17.12 4.31
CA ARG A 68 4.43 15.95 4.49
C ARG A 68 4.78 15.40 3.12
N LEU A 69 6.08 15.32 2.87
CA LEU A 69 6.65 14.95 1.60
C LEU A 69 7.37 13.62 1.73
N VAL A 70 7.37 12.88 0.64
CA VAL A 70 8.09 11.64 0.46
C VAL A 70 9.28 11.93 -0.45
N SER A 71 10.45 11.42 -0.08
CA SER A 71 11.63 11.41 -0.94
C SER A 71 11.49 10.28 -1.94
N VAL A 72 11.61 10.60 -3.22
CA VAL A 72 11.31 9.65 -4.30
C VAL A 72 12.47 9.62 -5.27
N GLU A 73 12.94 8.42 -5.56
CA GLU A 73 14.01 8.16 -6.51
C GLU A 73 13.54 7.15 -7.55
N VAL A 74 13.75 7.47 -8.82
CA VAL A 74 13.47 6.59 -9.96
C VAL A 74 14.81 6.21 -10.57
N VAL A 75 15.17 4.94 -10.45
CA VAL A 75 16.43 4.38 -10.90
C VAL A 75 16.17 3.43 -12.05
N VAL A 76 16.96 3.56 -13.10
CA VAL A 76 16.99 2.68 -14.27
C VAL A 76 18.40 2.09 -14.43
N PRO A 77 18.63 1.06 -15.27
CA PRO A 77 19.96 0.49 -15.45
C PRO A 77 21.03 1.49 -15.91
N SER A 78 20.64 2.59 -16.55
CA SER A 78 21.55 3.68 -16.96
C SER A 78 21.86 4.70 -15.84
N GLY A 79 21.19 4.62 -14.69
CA GLY A 79 21.40 5.50 -13.54
C GLY A 79 20.11 6.07 -12.97
N VAL A 80 20.23 7.15 -12.19
CA VAL A 80 19.07 7.85 -11.61
C VAL A 80 18.37 8.64 -12.72
N PHE A 81 17.13 8.25 -13.05
CA PHE A 81 16.32 8.93 -14.05
C PHE A 81 15.66 10.19 -13.49
N TRP A 82 15.20 10.13 -12.24
CA TRP A 82 14.59 11.26 -11.55
C TRP A 82 14.75 11.12 -10.04
N SER A 83 14.95 12.24 -9.36
CA SER A 83 15.02 12.31 -7.90
C SER A 83 14.37 13.61 -7.43
N GLY A 84 13.61 13.55 -6.34
CA GLY A 84 12.97 14.72 -5.78
C GLY A 84 12.00 14.41 -4.65
N ARG A 85 11.37 15.46 -4.12
CA ARG A 85 10.31 15.32 -3.11
C ARG A 85 8.94 15.36 -3.76
N ALA A 86 8.03 14.51 -3.32
CA ALA A 86 6.66 14.45 -3.79
C ALA A 86 5.67 14.36 -2.61
N ARG A 87 4.50 14.99 -2.75
CA ARG A 87 3.35 14.85 -1.85
C ARG A 87 2.73 13.46 -1.96
N SER A 88 2.72 12.91 -3.16
CA SER A 88 2.28 11.54 -3.41
C SER A 88 2.85 10.97 -4.69
N VAL A 89 2.96 9.65 -4.69
CA VAL A 89 3.44 8.82 -5.80
C VAL A 89 2.36 7.83 -6.16
N THR A 90 2.00 7.74 -7.43
CA THR A 90 1.07 6.71 -7.92
C THR A 90 1.79 5.83 -8.92
N VAL A 91 1.87 4.53 -8.65
CA VAL A 91 2.55 3.54 -9.49
C VAL A 91 1.62 2.40 -9.89
N PRO A 92 1.76 1.86 -11.12
CA PRO A 92 1.07 0.66 -11.56
C PRO A 92 1.76 -0.58 -10.98
N SER A 93 1.03 -1.37 -10.18
CA SER A 93 1.51 -2.64 -9.61
C SER A 93 0.81 -3.83 -10.27
N VAL A 94 1.36 -5.03 -10.11
CA VAL A 94 0.74 -6.28 -10.57
C VAL A 94 -0.66 -6.50 -9.96
N SER A 95 -0.89 -6.01 -8.75
CA SER A 95 -2.18 -6.12 -8.05
C SER A 95 -3.13 -4.95 -8.31
N GLY A 96 -2.77 -3.99 -9.17
CA GLY A 96 -3.59 -2.83 -9.49
C GLY A 96 -2.80 -1.52 -9.48
N THR A 97 -3.28 -0.51 -8.77
CA THR A 97 -2.59 0.80 -8.63
C THR A 97 -2.25 1.04 -7.18
N LEU A 98 -1.00 1.38 -6.90
CA LEU A 98 -0.51 1.71 -5.57
C LEU A 98 -0.32 3.22 -5.46
N GLY A 99 -0.96 3.83 -4.46
CA GLY A 99 -0.77 5.24 -4.11
C GLY A 99 0.01 5.35 -2.81
N ILE A 100 1.20 5.95 -2.86
CA ILE A 100 2.09 6.14 -1.72
C ILE A 100 2.03 7.62 -1.32
N LEU A 101 1.74 7.86 -0.04
CA LEU A 101 1.77 9.17 0.62
C LEU A 101 2.78 9.12 1.77
N ALA A 102 2.99 10.25 2.44
CA ALA A 102 3.85 10.29 3.61
C ALA A 102 3.38 9.31 4.71
N ARG A 103 4.35 8.68 5.38
CA ARG A 103 4.20 7.63 6.40
C ARG A 103 3.44 6.41 5.91
N HIS A 104 3.68 6.02 4.66
CA HIS A 104 3.15 4.75 4.17
C HIS A 104 3.84 3.60 4.91
N GLN A 105 3.12 2.51 5.18
CA GLN A 105 3.73 1.31 5.75
C GLN A 105 4.82 0.79 4.79
N PRO A 106 5.96 0.27 5.31
CA PRO A 106 6.99 -0.30 4.46
C PRO A 106 6.41 -1.35 3.52
N VAL A 107 6.69 -1.21 2.23
CA VAL A 107 6.14 -2.08 1.19
C VAL A 107 7.15 -2.32 0.08
N ALA A 108 7.24 -3.56 -0.37
CA ALA A 108 7.93 -3.93 -1.60
C ALA A 108 6.92 -4.56 -2.55
N ALA A 109 6.84 -4.05 -3.78
CA ALA A 109 5.89 -4.54 -4.77
C ALA A 109 6.47 -4.55 -6.18
N THR A 110 6.06 -5.54 -6.98
CA THR A 110 6.37 -5.57 -8.42
C THR A 110 5.48 -4.57 -9.15
N LEU A 111 6.09 -3.82 -10.08
CA LEU A 111 5.45 -2.85 -10.94
C LEU A 111 5.18 -3.42 -12.33
N THR A 112 4.10 -2.98 -12.93
CA THR A 112 3.77 -3.29 -14.33
C THR A 112 4.11 -2.10 -15.24
N ALA A 113 4.23 -2.35 -16.55
CA ALA A 113 4.42 -1.28 -17.51
C ALA A 113 3.24 -0.30 -17.47
N GLY A 114 3.50 1.00 -17.33
CA GLY A 114 2.43 1.95 -17.18
C GLY A 114 2.89 3.36 -16.84
N ARG A 115 1.92 4.19 -16.42
CA ARG A 115 2.13 5.60 -16.11
C ARG A 115 2.32 5.78 -14.61
N VAL A 116 3.41 6.43 -14.23
CA VAL A 116 3.70 6.87 -12.87
C VAL A 116 3.39 8.35 -12.76
N ARG A 117 2.71 8.74 -11.69
CA ARG A 117 2.35 10.13 -11.40
C ARG A 117 3.02 10.57 -10.10
N LEU A 118 3.78 11.64 -10.18
CA LEU A 118 4.49 12.26 -9.06
C LEU A 118 3.89 13.65 -8.82
N ARG A 119 3.26 13.84 -7.66
CA ARG A 119 2.74 15.16 -7.28
C ARG A 119 3.81 15.90 -6.50
N THR A 120 4.55 16.78 -7.16
CA THR A 120 5.58 17.65 -6.56
C THR A 120 4.95 18.74 -5.69
N PRO A 121 5.69 19.29 -4.70
CA PRO A 121 5.20 20.40 -3.88
C PRO A 121 5.07 21.72 -4.66
N ASP A 122 5.91 21.94 -5.68
CA ASP A 122 6.14 23.23 -6.32
C ASP A 122 5.46 23.44 -7.69
N SER A 123 4.41 22.65 -8.06
CA SER A 123 3.71 22.63 -9.38
C SER A 123 4.31 21.63 -10.41
N PRO A 124 3.68 21.47 -11.59
CA PRO A 124 2.55 20.58 -11.87
C PRO A 124 2.90 19.09 -11.70
N THR A 125 1.88 18.22 -11.70
CA THR A 125 2.07 16.77 -11.60
C THR A 125 3.05 16.29 -12.68
N THR A 126 4.15 15.71 -12.25
CA THR A 126 5.15 15.12 -13.13
C THR A 126 4.69 13.71 -13.51
N GLU A 127 4.58 13.44 -14.81
CA GLU A 127 4.17 12.14 -15.32
C GLU A 127 5.32 11.47 -16.10
N LEU A 128 5.56 10.20 -15.77
CA LEU A 128 6.54 9.33 -16.41
C LEU A 128 5.85 8.04 -16.84
N ARG A 129 6.44 7.37 -17.83
CA ARG A 129 6.11 5.98 -18.15
C ARG A 129 7.28 5.10 -17.76
N ILE A 130 6.96 3.94 -17.19
CA ILE A 130 7.92 2.91 -16.85
C ILE A 130 7.63 1.62 -17.62
N GLY A 131 8.68 0.87 -17.96
CA GLY A 131 8.58 -0.45 -18.59
C GLY A 131 8.13 -1.58 -17.65
N GLY A 132 8.10 -1.32 -16.34
CA GLY A 132 7.95 -2.33 -15.29
C GLY A 132 9.07 -2.20 -14.27
N GLY A 133 9.10 -3.10 -13.28
CA GLY A 133 10.18 -3.17 -12.30
C GLY A 133 9.68 -3.41 -10.87
N PHE A 134 10.23 -2.69 -9.90
CA PHE A 134 9.92 -2.83 -8.48
C PHE A 134 9.82 -1.47 -7.80
N VAL A 135 8.97 -1.38 -6.78
CA VAL A 135 8.96 -0.28 -5.82
C VAL A 135 9.30 -0.81 -4.44
N VAL A 136 10.15 -0.07 -3.74
CA VAL A 136 10.45 -0.26 -2.32
C VAL A 136 10.13 1.04 -1.62
N VAL A 137 9.34 0.94 -0.56
CA VAL A 137 8.99 2.05 0.33
C VAL A 137 9.49 1.68 1.71
N ASP A 138 10.29 2.55 2.29
CA ASP A 138 10.72 2.47 3.68
C ASP A 138 10.61 3.86 4.30
N ASP A 139 9.82 3.97 5.37
CA ASP A 139 9.48 5.24 6.01
C ASP A 139 8.92 6.27 4.98
N ASP A 140 9.60 7.41 4.79
CA ASP A 140 9.28 8.43 3.79
C ASP A 140 10.22 8.40 2.56
N GLU A 141 10.89 7.27 2.32
CA GLU A 141 11.76 7.04 1.16
C GLU A 141 11.14 6.01 0.20
N VAL A 142 10.98 6.41 -1.06
CA VAL A 142 10.42 5.59 -2.13
C VAL A 142 11.46 5.42 -3.22
N THR A 143 11.91 4.19 -3.41
CA THR A 143 12.79 3.82 -4.51
C THR A 143 12.01 3.04 -5.55
N ILE A 144 11.95 3.57 -6.78
CA ILE A 144 11.37 2.90 -7.94
C ILE A 144 12.53 2.40 -8.81
N LEU A 145 12.71 1.09 -8.84
CA LEU A 145 13.64 0.41 -9.73
C LEU A 145 12.88 0.05 -11.01
N ALA A 146 13.10 0.78 -12.10
CA ALA A 146 12.40 0.57 -13.37
C ALA A 146 13.33 -0.01 -14.44
N ASP A 147 12.81 -0.85 -15.33
CA ASP A 147 13.57 -1.39 -16.45
C ASP A 147 13.93 -0.30 -17.50
N ASP A 148 12.96 0.58 -17.74
CA ASP A 148 13.03 1.75 -18.63
C ASP A 148 12.14 2.85 -18.04
N ALA A 149 12.49 4.11 -18.30
CA ALA A 149 11.68 5.26 -17.94
C ALA A 149 11.71 6.33 -19.04
N THR A 150 10.54 6.87 -19.37
CA THR A 150 10.38 7.93 -20.39
C THR A 150 9.45 9.04 -19.92
N TRP A 151 9.76 10.27 -20.32
CA TRP A 151 8.95 11.45 -20.00
C TRP A 151 7.63 11.43 -20.77
N VAL A 152 6.53 11.77 -20.09
CA VAL A 152 5.25 12.02 -20.76
C VAL A 152 5.09 13.52 -20.97
N GLN A 153 4.94 13.93 -22.23
CA GLN A 153 4.53 15.30 -22.53
C GLN A 153 3.10 15.54 -22.01
N ALA A 154 2.95 16.53 -21.13
CA ALA A 154 1.64 17.11 -20.84
C ALA A 154 1.15 17.80 -22.11
N ARG A 155 -0.03 17.40 -22.60
CA ARG A 155 -0.66 17.99 -23.78
C ARG A 155 -1.57 19.14 -23.38
#